data_AF-A0A2A5T2S9-F1
#
_entry.id   AF-A0A2A5T2S9-F1
#
_cell.length_a   1.000
_cell.length_b   1.000
_cell.length_c   1.000
_cell.angle_alpha   90.00
_cell.angle_beta   90.00
_cell.angle_gamma   90.00
#
_symmetry.space_group_name_H-M   'P 1'
#
loop_
_entity.id
_entity.type
_entity.pdbx_description
1 polymer ?
#
loop_
_entity_poly.entity_id
_entity_poly.type
_entity_poly.pdbx_seq_one_letter_code
_entity_poly.pdbx_strand_id
1 'polypeptide(L)' 'MGKTPNFFRCQRNKPFRFSVSEVMTIVIAFHQLGYRDFKTYYTHFVCRYLTNEFPE' A
#
# COMPACT_ATOMS: atom_id res chain seq x y z
N MET A 1 18.21 -20.44 31.26
CA MET A 1 16.93 -20.50 30.52
C MET A 1 16.37 -19.08 30.42
N GLY A 2 15.96 -18.50 29.30
CA GLY A 2 15.82 -18.98 27.93
C GLY A 2 15.93 -17.81 26.96
N LYS A 3 16.45 -18.07 25.76
CA LYS A 3 16.49 -17.08 24.68
C LYS A 3 15.08 -16.94 24.12
N THR A 4 14.53 -15.73 24.13
CA THR A 4 13.28 -15.41 23.46
C THR A 4 13.43 -15.74 21.97
N PRO A 5 12.62 -16.64 21.39
CA PRO A 5 12.70 -16.90 19.96
C PRO A 5 12.23 -15.62 19.26
N ASN A 6 13.13 -15.01 18.50
CA ASN A 6 12.79 -13.91 17.60
C ASN A 6 11.86 -14.48 16.52
N PHE A 7 10.56 -14.49 16.84
CA PHE A 7 9.48 -14.81 15.94
C PHE A 7 9.59 -13.84 14.77
N PHE A 8 10.03 -14.35 13.61
CA PHE A 8 10.37 -13.64 12.37
C PHE A 8 9.81 -12.21 12.29
N ARG A 9 10.56 -11.25 12.82
CA ARG A 9 10.29 -9.83 12.58
C ARG A 9 10.77 -9.56 11.16
N CYS A 10 9.89 -9.83 10.19
CA CYS A 10 10.09 -9.38 8.82
C CYS A 10 9.87 -7.86 8.80
N GLN A 11 10.82 -7.11 9.35
CA GLN A 11 10.82 -5.67 9.24
C GLN A 11 11.21 -5.34 7.80
N ARG A 12 10.28 -4.69 7.08
CA ARG A 12 10.54 -4.21 5.73
C ARG A 12 11.58 -3.10 5.82
N ASN A 13 12.80 -3.36 5.35
CA ASN A 13 13.90 -2.39 5.35
C ASN A 13 13.63 -1.17 4.44
N LYS A 14 12.69 -1.28 3.49
CA LYS A 14 12.34 -0.19 2.57
C LYS A 14 11.33 0.75 3.24
N PRO A 15 11.65 2.05 3.40
CA PRO A 15 10.70 3.03 3.92
C PRO A 15 9.43 3.03 3.06
N PHE A 16 8.29 3.17 3.74
CA PHE A 16 7.02 3.33 3.06
C PHE A 16 7.00 4.71 2.39
N ARG A 17 6.66 4.75 1.11
CA ARG A 17 6.88 5.93 0.25
C ARG A 17 5.69 6.89 0.23
N PHE A 18 4.49 6.38 0.50
CA PHE A 18 3.28 7.20 0.55
C PHE A 18 3.09 7.79 1.94
N SER A 19 2.72 9.05 1.99
CA SER A 19 2.14 9.70 3.16
C SER A 19 0.80 9.06 3.55
N VAL A 20 0.39 9.28 4.80
CA VAL A 20 -0.90 8.77 5.32
C VAL A 20 -2.07 9.29 4.49
N SER A 21 -2.04 10.55 4.07
CA SER A 21 -3.08 11.15 3.23
C SER A 21 -3.19 10.46 1.87
N GLU A 22 -2.07 10.11 1.24
CA GLU A 22 -2.09 9.42 -0.06
C GLU A 22 -2.67 8.02 0.06
N VAL A 23 -2.33 7.28 1.12
CA VAL A 23 -2.95 5.97 1.39
C VAL A 23 -4.46 6.11 1.57
N MET A 24 -4.92 7.11 2.32
CA MET A 24 -6.35 7.35 2.52
C MET A 24 -7.06 7.65 1.19
N THR A 25 -6.46 8.47 0.33
CA THR A 25 -7.00 8.78 -1.01
C THR A 25 -7.15 7.51 -1.86
N ILE A 26 -6.11 6.66 -1.91
CA ILE A 26 -6.13 5.41 -2.67
C ILE A 26 -7.22 4.46 -2.16
N VAL A 27 -7.39 4.37 -0.84
CA VAL A 27 -8.41 3.51 -0.20
C VAL A 27 -9.82 4.03 -0.45
N ILE A 28 -10.06 5.35 -0.31
CA ILE A 28 -11.37 5.96 -0.57
C ILE A 28 -11.78 5.73 -2.03
N ALA A 29 -10.88 6.02 -2.98
CA ALA A 29 -11.14 5.82 -4.40
C ALA A 29 -11.39 4.34 -4.74
N PHE A 30 -10.64 3.42 -4.13
CA PHE A 30 -10.88 1.97 -4.28
C PHE A 30 -12.31 1.58 -3.89
N HIS A 31 -12.80 2.05 -2.74
CA HIS A 31 -14.15 1.78 -2.27
C HIS A 31 -15.22 2.45 -3.15
N GLN A 32 -14.98 3.67 -3.62
CA GLN A 32 -15.91 4.40 -4.49
C GLN A 32 -16.06 3.75 -5.88
N LEU A 33 -14.97 3.25 -6.44
CA LEU A 33 -14.97 2.58 -7.75
C LEU A 33 -15.49 1.14 -7.71
N GLY A 34 -15.69 0.58 -6.52
CA GLY A 34 -16.32 -0.75 -6.35
C GLY A 34 -15.50 -1.92 -6.87
N TYR A 35 -14.17 -1.79 -6.92
CA TYR A 35 -13.30 -2.89 -7.36
C TYR A 35 -13.36 -4.06 -6.37
N ARG A 36 -13.41 -5.28 -6.90
CA ARG A 36 -13.41 -6.51 -6.10
C ARG A 36 -12.09 -6.75 -5.39
N ASP A 37 -10.98 -6.52 -6.10
CA ASP A 37 -9.63 -6.82 -5.63
C ASP A 37 -8.75 -5.58 -5.68
N PHE A 38 -8.12 -5.26 -4.54
CA PHE A 38 -7.22 -4.11 -4.44
C PHE A 38 -6.05 -4.20 -5.43
N LYS A 39 -5.53 -5.40 -5.67
CA LYS A 39 -4.44 -5.63 -6.64
C LYS A 39 -4.82 -5.21 -8.05
N THR A 40 -6.03 -5.55 -8.48
CA THR A 40 -6.56 -5.20 -9.80
C THR A 40 -6.72 -3.70 -9.91
N TYR A 41 -7.33 -3.06 -8.91
CA TYR A 41 -7.45 -1.61 -8.83
C TYR A 41 -6.09 -0.91 -8.90
N TYR A 42 -5.12 -1.32 -8.08
CA TYR A 42 -3.81 -0.69 -8.04
C TYR A 42 -3.07 -0.82 -9.38
N THR A 43 -3.12 -1.99 -10.01
CA THR A 43 -2.36 -2.26 -11.24
C THR A 43 -3.04 -1.65 -12.49
N HIS A 44 -4.36 -1.69 -12.58
CA HIS A 44 -5.10 -1.24 -13.76
C HIS A 44 -5.50 0.23 -13.71
N PHE A 45 -5.69 0.79 -12.51
CA PHE A 45 -6.13 2.17 -12.35
C PHE A 45 -4.99 3.05 -11.82
N VAL A 46 -4.46 2.74 -10.63
CA VAL A 46 -3.45 3.60 -9.98
C VAL A 46 -2.17 3.69 -10.81
N CYS A 47 -1.56 2.56 -11.16
CA CYS A 47 -0.33 2.53 -11.96
C CYS A 47 -0.50 3.01 -13.41
N ARG A 48 -1.73 3.17 -13.91
CA ARG A 48 -1.98 3.60 -15.30
C ARG A 48 -2.39 5.05 -15.42
N TYR A 49 -3.18 5.54 -14.48
CA TYR A 49 -3.78 6.88 -14.55
C TYR A 49 -3.31 7.81 -13.44
N LEU A 50 -2.90 7.29 -12.28
CA LEU A 50 -2.57 8.08 -11.09
C LEU A 50 -1.07 8.09 -10.76
N THR A 51 -0.22 7.49 -11.59
CA THR A 51 1.23 7.38 -11.34
C THR A 51 1.91 8.74 -11.17
N ASN A 52 1.38 9.79 -11.82
CA ASN A 52 1.91 11.15 -11.71
C ASN A 52 1.29 11.95 -10.55
N GLU A 53 0.17 11.48 -9.99
CA GLU A 53 -0.55 12.17 -8.91
C GLU A 53 0.04 11.87 -7.53
N PHE A 54 0.86 10.82 -7.42
CA PHE A 54 1.52 10.44 -6.19
C PHE A 54 3.05 10.52 -6.37
N PRO A 55 3.74 11.47 -5.73
CA PRO A 55 5.20 11.55 -5.77
C PRO A 55 5.89 10.32 -5.14
N GLU A 56 7.14 10.11 -5.52
CA GLU A 56 8.01 8.99 -5.11
C GLU A 56 8.69 9.17 -3.74
#